data_AF-A0A257A293-F1
#
_entry.id   AF-A0A257A293-F1
#
_cell.length_a   1.000
_cell.length_b   1.000
_cell.length_c   1.000
_cell.angle_alpha   90.00
_cell.angle_beta   90.00
_cell.angle_gamma   90.00
#
_symmetry.space_group_name_H-M   'P 1'
#
loop_
_entity.id
_entity.type
_entity.pdbx_description
1 polymer ?
#
loop_
_entity_poly.entity_id
_entity_poly.type
_entity_poly.pdbx_seq_one_letter_code
_entity_poly.pdbx_strand_id
1 'polypeptide(L)'
;MLELANAGPEDVVYDLGCGDGRIVITAAKEFKVKKAIGIEIRDDLVLQARRKIDELRLNDRAEIIKDDMFNVNIKDATIVTLFLLTSVNEMLRPKLENELRPGTRIVSHEFQIFQIPGWRPKKTVKIYDGIVGHTLYLYVIKKEVKELRAGASSRTPTPHSKILFLKENT
;
A
#
# COMPACT_ATOMS: atom_id res chain seq x y z
N MET A 1 -10.05 -9.14 -4.74
CA MET A 1 -9.09 -8.03 -4.53
C MET A 1 -9.34 -6.87 -5.49
N LEU A 2 -9.27 -7.09 -6.81
CA LEU A 2 -9.42 -6.04 -7.82
C LEU A 2 -10.77 -5.29 -7.75
N GLU A 3 -11.87 -6.01 -7.51
CA GLU A 3 -13.19 -5.39 -7.26
C GLU A 3 -13.20 -4.49 -6.03
N LEU A 4 -12.55 -4.93 -4.94
CA LEU A 4 -12.46 -4.15 -3.70
C LEU A 4 -11.68 -2.85 -3.91
N ALA A 5 -10.66 -2.88 -4.77
CA ALA A 5 -9.94 -1.69 -5.21
C ALA A 5 -10.71 -0.86 -6.26
N ASN A 6 -11.88 -1.32 -6.73
CA ASN A 6 -12.60 -0.68 -7.83
C ASN A 6 -11.68 -0.46 -9.05
N ALA A 7 -10.97 -1.51 -9.46
CA ALA A 7 -10.08 -1.46 -10.63
C ALA A 7 -10.87 -1.21 -11.91
N GLY A 8 -10.32 -0.43 -12.83
CA GLY A 8 -10.91 -0.16 -14.14
C GLY A 8 -9.90 0.22 -15.22
N PRO A 9 -10.37 0.59 -16.42
CA PRO A 9 -9.51 0.76 -17.59
C PRO A 9 -8.43 1.84 -17.48
N GLU A 10 -8.60 2.81 -16.57
CA GLU A 10 -7.62 3.88 -16.34
C GLU A 10 -6.51 3.49 -15.36
N ASP A 11 -6.59 2.30 -14.76
CA ASP A 11 -5.70 1.90 -13.68
C ASP A 11 -4.37 1.31 -14.17
N VAL A 12 -3.33 1.57 -13.38
CA VAL A 12 -2.04 0.89 -13.45
C VAL A 12 -1.92 0.04 -12.19
N VAL A 13 -1.99 -1.27 -12.36
CA VAL A 13 -1.97 -2.26 -11.28
C VAL A 13 -0.55 -2.80 -11.11
N TYR A 14 -0.05 -2.79 -9.88
CA TYR A 14 1.18 -3.47 -9.48
C TYR A 14 0.87 -4.61 -8.51
N ASP A 15 1.45 -5.77 -8.75
CA ASP A 15 1.37 -6.92 -7.85
C ASP A 15 2.76 -7.27 -7.32
N LEU A 16 3.00 -7.05 -6.02
CA LEU A 16 4.32 -7.21 -5.40
C LEU A 16 4.46 -8.65 -4.87
N GLY A 17 5.33 -9.45 -5.50
CA GLY A 17 5.39 -10.90 -5.27
C GLY A 17 4.29 -11.62 -6.04
N CYS A 18 4.23 -11.43 -7.35
CA CYS A 18 3.08 -11.83 -8.17
C CYS A 18 2.95 -13.33 -8.42
N GLY A 19 3.98 -14.12 -8.09
CA GLY A 19 3.98 -15.58 -8.27
C GLY A 19 3.61 -16.02 -9.69
N ASP A 20 2.53 -16.79 -9.82
CA ASP A 20 2.03 -17.29 -11.11
C ASP A 20 1.36 -16.22 -12.01
N GLY A 21 1.36 -14.96 -11.56
CA GLY A 21 0.84 -13.82 -12.30
C GLY A 21 -0.69 -13.73 -12.32
N ARG A 22 -1.43 -14.53 -11.51
CA ARG A 22 -2.90 -14.58 -11.58
C ARG A 22 -3.58 -13.23 -11.42
N ILE A 23 -3.07 -12.34 -10.55
CA ILE A 23 -3.66 -11.02 -10.33
C ILE A 23 -3.38 -10.13 -11.54
N VAL A 24 -2.14 -10.12 -12.03
CA VAL A 24 -1.72 -9.37 -13.23
C VAL A 24 -2.56 -9.76 -14.43
N ILE A 25 -2.70 -11.07 -14.68
CA ILE A 25 -3.49 -11.63 -15.78
C ILE A 25 -4.97 -11.26 -15.63
N THR A 26 -5.54 -11.40 -14.43
CA THR A 26 -6.95 -11.07 -14.19
C THR A 26 -7.21 -9.57 -14.37
N ALA A 27 -6.31 -8.71 -13.89
CA ALA A 27 -6.39 -7.26 -14.06
C ALA A 27 -6.39 -6.87 -15.55
N ALA A 28 -5.46 -7.44 -16.31
CA ALA A 28 -5.33 -7.21 -17.75
C ALA A 28 -6.55 -7.71 -18.54
N LYS A 29 -6.99 -8.94 -18.27
CA LYS A 29 -7.99 -9.64 -19.07
C LYS A 29 -9.42 -9.22 -18.73
N GLU A 30 -9.77 -9.24 -17.45
CA GLU A 30 -11.15 -9.08 -16.98
C GLU A 30 -11.47 -7.62 -16.66
N PHE A 31 -10.55 -6.92 -15.98
CA PHE A 31 -10.72 -5.51 -15.62
C PHE A 31 -10.25 -4.53 -16.70
N LYS A 32 -9.54 -5.04 -17.71
CA LYS A 32 -9.04 -4.28 -18.87
C LYS A 32 -8.27 -3.03 -18.45
N VAL A 33 -7.52 -3.12 -17.36
CA VAL A 33 -6.71 -2.03 -16.83
C VAL A 33 -5.71 -1.54 -17.88
N LYS A 34 -5.31 -0.28 -17.80
CA LYS A 34 -4.34 0.33 -18.72
C LYS A 34 -3.03 -0.43 -18.76
N LYS A 35 -2.53 -0.82 -17.58
CA LYS A 35 -1.32 -1.61 -17.43
C LYS A 35 -1.37 -2.44 -16.15
N ALA A 36 -0.87 -3.67 -16.20
CA ALA A 36 -0.72 -4.58 -15.06
C ALA A 36 0.73 -5.08 -15.02
N ILE A 37 1.40 -4.91 -13.90
CA ILE A 37 2.81 -5.25 -13.72
C ILE A 37 2.94 -6.16 -12.50
N GLY A 38 3.50 -7.35 -12.71
CA GLY A 38 3.90 -8.24 -11.62
C GLY A 38 5.38 -8.17 -11.36
N ILE A 39 5.79 -8.16 -10.09
CA ILE A 39 7.20 -8.27 -9.70
C ILE A 39 7.38 -9.59 -8.95
N GLU A 40 8.34 -10.40 -9.40
CA GLU A 40 8.64 -11.71 -8.83
C GLU A 40 10.14 -11.99 -8.90
N ILE A 41 10.70 -12.55 -7.82
CA ILE A 41 12.14 -12.82 -7.71
C ILE A 41 12.50 -14.23 -8.19
N ARG A 42 11.55 -15.17 -8.12
CA ARG A 42 11.76 -16.57 -8.48
C ARG A 42 11.64 -16.84 -9.98
N ASP A 43 12.71 -17.37 -10.55
CA ASP A 43 12.85 -17.63 -12.00
C ASP A 43 11.78 -18.55 -12.58
N ASP A 44 11.42 -19.60 -11.85
CA ASP A 44 10.42 -20.57 -12.26
C ASP A 44 9.02 -19.93 -12.37
N LEU A 45 8.67 -19.09 -11.39
CA LEU A 45 7.39 -18.36 -11.35
C LEU A 45 7.34 -17.25 -12.39
N VAL A 46 8.43 -16.49 -12.58
CA VAL A 46 8.55 -15.49 -13.66
C VAL A 46 8.30 -16.14 -15.02
N LEU A 47 8.97 -17.26 -15.29
CA LEU A 47 8.84 -17.96 -16.56
C LEU A 47 7.42 -18.49 -16.76
N GLN A 48 6.81 -19.06 -15.72
CA GLN A 48 5.43 -19.51 -15.74
C GLN A 48 4.45 -18.36 -16.03
N ALA A 49 4.58 -17.23 -15.34
CA ALA A 49 3.70 -16.07 -15.49
C ALA A 49 3.82 -15.46 -16.89
N ARG A 50 5.05 -15.28 -17.41
CA ARG A 50 5.30 -14.75 -18.77
C ARG A 50 4.70 -15.65 -19.84
N ARG A 51 4.93 -16.97 -19.77
CA ARG A 51 4.33 -17.93 -20.71
C ARG A 51 2.81 -17.82 -20.74
N LYS A 52 2.18 -17.70 -19.57
CA LYS A 52 0.72 -17.58 -19.48
C LYS A 52 0.19 -16.26 -20.05
N ILE A 53 0.93 -15.16 -19.89
CA ILE A 53 0.63 -13.87 -20.52
C ILE A 53 0.73 -13.98 -22.05
N ASP A 54 1.77 -14.65 -22.56
CA ASP A 54 1.97 -14.89 -24.00
C ASP A 54 0.85 -15.75 -24.59
N GLU A 55 0.52 -16.87 -23.96
CA GLU A 55 -0.55 -17.78 -24.36
C GLU A 55 -1.91 -17.07 -24.44
N LEU A 56 -2.17 -16.17 -23.50
CA LEU A 56 -3.40 -15.37 -23.44
C LEU A 56 -3.34 -14.09 -24.29
N ARG A 57 -2.20 -13.80 -24.93
CA ARG A 57 -1.95 -12.61 -25.76
C ARG A 57 -2.22 -11.29 -25.04
N LEU A 58 -1.78 -11.19 -23.78
CA LEU A 58 -1.98 -10.01 -22.92
C LEU A 58 -0.76 -9.06 -22.86
N ASN A 59 0.25 -9.27 -23.70
CA ASN A 59 1.51 -8.52 -23.70
C ASN A 59 1.36 -7.01 -23.97
N ASP A 60 0.22 -6.56 -24.51
CA ASP A 60 -0.09 -5.15 -24.73
C ASP A 60 -0.29 -4.38 -23.41
N ARG A 61 -0.62 -5.09 -22.33
CA ARG A 61 -1.02 -4.50 -21.04
C ARG A 61 -0.46 -5.21 -19.81
N ALA A 62 -0.01 -6.46 -19.91
CA ALA A 62 0.51 -7.26 -18.81
C ALA A 62 2.03 -7.48 -18.95
N GLU A 63 2.78 -7.25 -17.88
CA GLU A 63 4.23 -7.37 -17.85
C GLU A 63 4.69 -8.04 -16.55
N ILE A 64 5.75 -8.85 -16.61
CA ILE A 64 6.40 -9.44 -15.43
C ILE A 64 7.85 -8.98 -15.37
N ILE A 65 8.20 -8.32 -14.27
CA ILE A 65 9.55 -7.88 -13.93
C ILE A 65 10.18 -8.92 -13.00
N LYS A 66 11.32 -9.48 -13.43
CA LYS A 66 12.15 -10.34 -12.58
C LYS A 66 13.09 -9.46 -11.77
N ASP A 67 12.73 -9.15 -10.53
CA ASP A 67 13.55 -8.37 -9.61
C ASP A 67 13.03 -8.54 -8.18
N ASP A 68 13.80 -8.04 -7.21
CA ASP A 68 13.30 -7.77 -5.89
C ASP A 68 12.31 -6.58 -5.95
N MET A 69 11.10 -6.78 -5.42
CA MET A 69 10.07 -5.75 -5.32
C MET A 69 10.53 -4.48 -4.61
N PHE A 70 11.53 -4.55 -3.72
CA PHE A 70 12.08 -3.37 -3.06
C PHE A 70 12.82 -2.44 -4.04
N ASN A 71 13.41 -2.99 -5.12
CA ASN A 71 14.22 -2.25 -6.09
C ASN A 71 13.41 -1.59 -7.22
N VAL A 72 12.24 -2.14 -7.54
CA VAL A 72 11.44 -1.68 -8.68
C VAL A 72 10.67 -0.41 -8.33
N ASN A 73 10.75 0.61 -9.18
CA ASN A 73 9.99 1.85 -9.04
C ASN A 73 8.49 1.60 -9.31
N ILE A 74 7.63 1.96 -8.36
CA ILE A 74 6.16 1.78 -8.44
C ILE A 74 5.39 3.10 -8.42
N LYS A 75 6.05 4.24 -8.66
CA LYS A 75 5.46 5.59 -8.56
C LYS A 75 4.26 5.82 -9.46
N ASP A 76 4.15 5.11 -10.57
CA ASP A 76 3.06 5.23 -11.53
C ASP A 76 1.82 4.39 -11.17
N ALA A 77 1.93 3.49 -10.19
CA ALA A 77 0.81 2.66 -9.73
C ALA A 77 -0.39 3.50 -9.27
N THR A 78 -1.58 3.05 -9.61
CA THR A 78 -2.86 3.54 -9.07
C THR A 78 -3.50 2.52 -8.14
N ILE A 79 -3.13 1.25 -8.28
CA ILE A 79 -3.51 0.11 -7.43
C ILE A 79 -2.28 -0.74 -7.15
N VAL A 80 -2.08 -1.13 -5.89
CA VAL A 80 -1.09 -2.14 -5.49
C VAL A 80 -1.81 -3.30 -4.81
N THR A 81 -1.48 -4.53 -5.19
CA THR A 81 -1.96 -5.76 -4.53
C THR A 81 -0.83 -6.45 -3.79
N LEU A 82 -1.15 -6.98 -2.61
CA LEU A 82 -0.22 -7.66 -1.72
C LEU A 82 -0.85 -8.97 -1.23
N PHE A 83 -0.14 -10.08 -1.40
CA PHE A 83 -0.44 -11.33 -0.69
C PHE A 83 0.86 -11.89 -0.10
N LEU A 84 1.32 -11.23 0.96
CA LEU A 84 2.62 -11.46 1.58
C LEU A 84 2.47 -11.69 3.09
N LEU A 85 3.52 -12.23 3.71
CA LEU A 85 3.62 -12.34 5.17
C LEU A 85 3.60 -10.95 5.83
N THR A 86 3.07 -10.86 7.05
CA THR A 86 2.98 -9.60 7.83
C THR A 86 4.31 -8.85 7.90
N SER A 87 5.42 -9.55 8.17
CA SER A 87 6.76 -8.94 8.29
C SER A 87 7.22 -8.28 6.99
N VAL A 88 6.88 -8.84 5.83
CA VAL A 88 7.22 -8.26 4.52
C VAL A 88 6.37 -7.02 4.24
N ASN A 89 5.08 -7.06 4.61
CA ASN A 89 4.20 -5.89 4.51
C ASN A 89 4.71 -4.71 5.33
N GLU A 90 5.30 -4.95 6.51
CA GLU A 90 5.92 -3.91 7.34
C GLU A 90 7.15 -3.30 6.68
N MET A 91 8.03 -4.12 6.10
CA MET A 91 9.20 -3.67 5.36
C MET A 91 8.84 -2.84 4.13
N LEU A 92 7.71 -3.12 3.49
CA LEU A 92 7.23 -2.38 2.31
C LEU A 92 6.73 -0.97 2.64
N ARG A 93 6.41 -0.67 3.91
CA ARG A 93 5.79 0.61 4.27
C ARG A 93 6.57 1.83 3.78
N PRO A 94 7.89 2.00 4.05
CA PRO A 94 8.60 3.20 3.63
C PRO A 94 8.59 3.35 2.11
N LYS A 95 8.64 2.24 1.36
CA LYS A 95 8.52 2.25 -0.09
C LYS A 95 7.15 2.75 -0.54
N LEU A 96 6.08 2.17 0.00
CA LEU A 96 4.71 2.52 -0.33
C LEU A 96 4.40 4.00 -0.01
N GLU A 97 4.88 4.51 1.13
CA GLU A 97 4.69 5.91 1.53
C GLU A 97 5.50 6.90 0.68
N ASN A 98 6.73 6.53 0.29
CA ASN A 98 7.61 7.41 -0.47
C ASN A 98 7.32 7.44 -1.98
N GLU A 99 6.84 6.32 -2.55
CA GLU A 99 6.66 6.20 -3.99
C GLU A 99 5.22 6.42 -4.43
N LEU A 100 4.22 6.01 -3.65
CA LEU A 100 2.84 6.05 -4.10
C LEU A 100 2.21 7.44 -3.93
N ARG A 101 1.44 7.84 -4.93
CA ARG A 101 0.74 9.12 -4.91
C ARG A 101 -0.49 9.06 -3.99
N PRO A 102 -0.92 10.20 -3.42
CA PRO A 102 -2.22 10.30 -2.76
C PRO A 102 -3.36 9.78 -3.65
N GLY A 103 -4.26 9.00 -3.06
CA GLY A 103 -5.36 8.35 -3.78
C GLY A 103 -5.03 6.95 -4.30
N THR A 104 -3.76 6.53 -4.30
CA THR A 104 -3.38 5.14 -4.64
C THR A 104 -4.05 4.17 -3.68
N ARG A 105 -4.66 3.12 -4.23
CA ARG A 105 -5.37 2.07 -3.47
C ARG A 105 -4.45 0.88 -3.27
N ILE A 106 -4.45 0.33 -2.07
CA ILE A 106 -3.63 -0.84 -1.73
C ILE A 106 -4.56 -1.90 -1.17
N VAL A 107 -4.50 -3.11 -1.73
CA VAL A 107 -5.31 -4.24 -1.27
C VAL A 107 -4.39 -5.34 -0.76
N SER A 108 -4.52 -5.70 0.53
CA SER A 108 -3.80 -6.80 1.16
C SER A 108 -4.72 -8.00 1.41
N HIS A 109 -4.24 -9.21 1.11
CA HIS A 109 -4.92 -10.48 1.36
C HIS A 109 -4.43 -11.15 2.65
N GLU A 110 -5.37 -11.53 3.52
CA GLU A 110 -5.22 -12.17 4.85
C GLU A 110 -4.49 -11.36 5.90
N PHE A 111 -3.28 -10.91 5.57
CA PHE A 111 -2.45 -10.19 6.52
C PHE A 111 -2.80 -8.73 6.48
N GLN A 112 -3.37 -8.28 7.60
CA GLN A 112 -3.41 -6.86 7.88
C GLN A 112 -2.00 -6.29 7.87
N ILE A 113 -1.91 -5.05 7.39
CA ILE A 113 -0.81 -4.18 7.77
C ILE A 113 -1.13 -3.65 9.19
N PHE A 114 -1.19 -4.55 10.20
CA PHE A 114 -1.44 -4.20 11.61
C PHE A 114 -0.17 -4.42 12.43
N GLN A 115 0.60 -3.35 12.55
CA GLN A 115 1.26 -2.86 13.78
C GLN A 115 1.86 -1.46 13.54
N ILE A 116 1.25 -0.70 12.63
CA ILE A 116 1.83 0.51 12.08
C ILE A 116 0.94 1.72 12.44
N PRO A 117 1.35 2.58 13.38
CA PRO A 117 0.65 3.81 13.68
C PRO A 117 0.42 4.65 12.40
N GLY A 118 -0.86 4.94 12.11
CA GLY A 118 -1.26 5.79 10.97
C GLY A 118 -1.95 5.07 9.80
N TRP A 119 -1.77 3.75 9.65
CA TRP A 119 -2.41 2.97 8.58
C TRP A 119 -3.67 2.28 9.06
N ARG A 120 -4.84 2.90 8.81
CA ARG A 120 -6.15 2.28 9.05
C ARG A 120 -6.80 1.89 7.72
N PRO A 121 -7.28 0.64 7.57
CA PRO A 121 -7.97 0.24 6.35
C PRO A 121 -9.22 1.10 6.16
N LYS A 122 -9.43 1.58 4.94
CA LYS A 122 -10.67 2.24 4.51
C LYS A 122 -11.84 1.25 4.48
N LYS A 123 -11.58 0.00 4.12
CA LYS A 123 -12.57 -1.07 4.09
C LYS A 123 -11.92 -2.41 4.43
N THR A 124 -12.65 -3.24 5.16
CA THR A 124 -12.30 -4.64 5.46
C THR A 124 -13.42 -5.52 4.96
N VAL A 125 -13.09 -6.56 4.20
CA VAL A 125 -14.09 -7.48 3.64
C VAL A 125 -13.68 -8.91 3.94
N LYS A 126 -14.61 -9.72 4.45
CA LYS A 126 -14.42 -11.17 4.52
C LYS A 126 -15.03 -11.81 3.27
N ILE A 127 -14.26 -12.67 2.62
CA ILE A 127 -14.71 -13.46 1.47
C ILE A 127 -14.55 -14.95 1.83
N TYR A 128 -15.34 -15.80 1.20
CA TYR A 128 -15.30 -17.24 1.44
C TYR A 128 -15.03 -17.96 0.12
N ASP A 129 -14.02 -18.81 0.10
CA ASP A 129 -13.75 -19.79 -0.95
C ASP A 129 -14.11 -21.17 -0.41
N GLY A 130 -15.33 -21.61 -0.72
CA GLY A 130 -15.95 -22.78 -0.07
C GLY A 130 -16.06 -22.57 1.44
N ILE A 131 -15.34 -23.39 2.21
CA ILE A 131 -15.30 -23.30 3.69
C ILE A 131 -14.17 -22.41 4.21
N VAL A 132 -13.24 -21.99 3.34
CA VAL A 132 -12.08 -21.19 3.74
C VAL A 132 -12.45 -19.71 3.72
N GLY A 133 -12.36 -19.06 4.88
CA GLY A 133 -12.58 -17.62 5.00
C GLY A 133 -11.28 -16.85 4.80
N HIS A 134 -11.29 -15.86 3.92
CA HIS A 134 -10.19 -14.93 3.73
C HIS A 134 -10.63 -13.51 4.11
N THR A 135 -9.70 -12.68 4.56
CA THR A 135 -9.97 -11.27 4.84
C THR A 135 -9.14 -10.38 3.93
N LEU A 136 -9.79 -9.39 3.30
CA LEU A 136 -9.15 -8.38 2.47
C LEU A 136 -9.18 -7.03 3.17
N TYR A 137 -8.08 -6.29 3.05
CA TYR A 137 -7.93 -4.94 3.59
C TYR A 137 -7.66 -3.97 2.46
N LEU A 138 -8.48 -2.92 2.36
CA LEU A 138 -8.28 -1.82 1.44
C LEU A 138 -7.71 -0.61 2.20
N TYR A 139 -6.57 -0.11 1.76
CA TYR A 139 -5.97 1.15 2.20
C TYR A 139 -5.97 2.15 1.04
N VAL A 140 -5.91 3.44 1.40
CA VAL A 140 -5.78 4.53 0.42
C VAL A 140 -4.69 5.47 0.92
N ILE A 141 -3.67 5.70 0.10
CA ILE A 141 -2.58 6.61 0.41
C ILE A 141 -3.15 8.01 0.59
N LYS A 142 -2.85 8.64 1.72
CA LYS A 142 -3.24 10.01 2.03
C LYS A 142 -2.09 10.94 1.70
N LYS A 143 -2.41 12.18 1.34
CA LYS A 143 -1.42 13.25 1.32
C LYS A 143 -1.00 13.50 2.76
N GLU A 144 0.28 13.32 3.10
CA GLU A 144 0.79 13.86 4.35
C GLU A 144 0.62 15.38 4.31
N VAL A 145 -0.24 15.91 5.17
CA VAL A 145 -0.19 17.33 5.50
C VAL A 145 0.93 17.44 6.52
N LYS A 146 2.15 17.75 6.07
CA LYS A 146 3.18 18.21 6.99
C LYS A 146 2.66 19.52 7.59
N GLU A 147 2.14 19.48 8.81
CA GLU A 147 1.98 20.68 9.59
C GLU A 147 3.37 21.31 9.69
N LEU A 148 3.51 22.48 9.05
CA LEU A 148 4.61 23.39 9.34
C LEU A 148 4.54 23.65 10.84
N ARG A 149 5.38 22.98 11.63
CA ARG A 149 5.70 23.43 12.98
C ARG A 149 6.36 24.79 12.82
N ALA A 150 5.54 25.85 12.87
CA ALA A 150 6.02 27.20 13.04
C ALA A 150 6.94 27.18 14.26
N GLY A 151 8.21 27.48 14.06
CA GLY A 151 9.18 27.56 15.12
C GLY A 151 8.71 28.57 16.16
N ALA A 152 8.25 28.08 17.32
CA ALA A 152 8.11 28.91 18.50
C ALA A 152 9.52 29.21 19.01
N SER A 153 10.08 30.32 18.52
CA SER A 153 11.28 30.93 19.05
C SER A 153 10.99 31.56 20.42
N SER A 154 11.80 31.16 21.40
CA SER A 154 12.28 31.93 22.55
C SER A 154 11.27 32.68 23.43
N ARG A 155 11.09 32.18 24.66
CA ARG A 155 11.21 33.00 25.88
C ARG A 155 11.49 32.08 27.09
N THR A 156 12.68 32.23 27.65
CA THR A 156 13.15 31.62 28.90
C THR A 156 12.35 32.14 30.11
N PRO A 157 12.03 31.32 31.12
CA PRO A 157 11.55 31.83 32.40
C PRO A 157 12.73 32.17 33.31
N THR A 158 12.84 33.44 33.71
CA THR A 158 13.74 33.87 34.80
C THR A 158 13.19 33.43 36.16
N PRO A 159 14.03 32.92 37.09
CA PRO A 159 13.58 32.51 38.42
C PRO A 159 13.97 33.55 39.47
N HIS A 160 13.06 34.32 40.06
CA HIS A 160 13.31 35.04 41.33
C HIS A 160 12.06 34.99 42.24
N SER A 161 12.15 34.07 43.21
CA SER A 161 11.86 34.24 44.64
C SER A 161 10.83 35.29 45.14
N LYS A 162 9.79 34.75 45.81
CA LYS A 162 9.36 35.05 47.20
C LYS A 162 9.00 36.51 47.58
N ILE A 163 7.75 36.75 47.99
CA ILE A 163 7.32 36.96 49.41
C ILE A 163 5.86 37.45 49.50
N LEU A 164 5.22 37.02 50.60
CA LEU A 164 3.87 37.28 51.10
C LEU A 164 3.42 38.75 51.04
N PHE A 165 2.10 38.98 50.92
CA PHE A 165 1.35 39.75 51.94
C PHE A 165 -0.12 39.30 52.00
N LEU A 166 -0.52 38.94 53.22
CA LEU A 166 -1.91 38.80 53.68
C LEU A 166 -2.64 40.14 53.60
N LYS A 167 -3.93 40.11 53.27
CA LYS A 167 -4.98 40.81 54.05
C LYS A 167 -6.36 40.27 53.70
N GLU A 168 -7.00 39.73 54.72
CA GLU A 168 -8.42 39.40 54.83
C GLU A 168 -9.27 40.67 54.74
N ASN A 169 -10.50 40.50 54.25
CA ASN A 169 -11.64 41.33 54.62
C ASN A 169 -12.78 40.37 55.01
N THR A 170 -12.73 39.87 56.25
CA THR A 170 -13.81 39.95 57.27
C THR A 170 -13.25 39.50 58.60
#